data_AF-A0A3M1I1N7-F1
#
_entry.id   AF-A0A3M1I1N7-F1
#
_cell.length_a   1.000
_cell.length_b   1.000
_cell.length_c   1.000
_cell.angle_alpha   90.00
_cell.angle_beta   90.00
_cell.angle_gamma   90.00
#
_symmetry.space_group_name_H-M   'P 1'
#
loop_
_entity.id
_entity.type
_entity.pdbx_description
1 polymer ?
#
loop_
_entity_poly.entity_id
_entity_poly.type
_entity_poly.pdbx_seq_one_letter_code
_entity_poly.pdbx_strand_id
1 'polypeptide(L)'
;MLSVVGDGTFLPFRASLFMTTVMDNSMVAQNTCLQMCVVGRNTFIGAGTTFTDYNLIPTPIRARDGEGQLRPSNRPVMGGCVGHNCRLGSGLIVFPARMIESDVVLVASREQRIIQRDVSYEESDHHWMKAGSLHRRLYPRRGETEVESW
;
A
#
# COMPACT_ATOMS: atom_id res chain seq x y z
N MET A 1 16.86 -15.12 -1.02
CA MET A 1 15.69 -14.32 -0.58
C MET A 1 15.88 -12.94 -1.16
N LEU A 2 15.13 -12.57 -2.22
CA LEU A 2 15.42 -11.40 -3.05
C LEU A 2 14.23 -10.44 -3.06
N SER A 3 14.51 -9.15 -3.21
CA SER A 3 13.52 -8.12 -3.51
C SER A 3 13.60 -7.81 -5.01
N VAL A 4 12.47 -7.43 -5.62
CA VAL A 4 12.38 -7.06 -7.03
C VAL A 4 11.99 -5.58 -7.10
N VAL A 5 12.75 -4.81 -7.86
CA VAL A 5 12.55 -3.36 -8.03
C VAL A 5 12.32 -3.08 -9.50
N GLY A 6 11.16 -2.53 -9.82
CA GLY A 6 10.75 -2.15 -11.18
C GLY A 6 11.48 -0.90 -11.68
N ASP A 7 11.38 -0.68 -12.99
CA ASP A 7 12.06 0.42 -13.67
C ASP A 7 11.55 1.79 -13.18
N GLY A 8 12.42 2.80 -13.18
CA GLY A 8 12.05 4.15 -12.73
C GLY A 8 11.71 4.28 -11.24
N THR A 9 11.93 3.23 -10.43
CA THR A 9 11.67 3.29 -8.98
C THR A 9 12.72 4.15 -8.27
N PHE A 10 12.27 5.05 -7.39
CA PHE A 10 13.16 5.87 -6.56
C PHE A 10 13.21 5.38 -5.10
N LEU A 11 14.42 5.02 -4.64
CA LEU A 11 14.71 4.55 -3.28
C LEU A 11 15.78 5.47 -2.64
N PRO A 12 15.39 6.52 -1.88
CA PRO A 12 16.30 7.39 -1.18
C PRO A 12 16.81 6.75 0.13
N PHE A 13 17.60 7.49 0.89
CA PHE A 13 18.34 7.00 2.06
C PHE A 13 17.48 6.18 3.04
N ARG A 14 17.98 5.00 3.41
CA ARG A 14 17.37 4.09 4.40
C ARG A 14 15.98 3.55 4.01
N ALA A 15 15.63 3.53 2.73
CA ALA A 15 14.56 2.66 2.24
C ALA A 15 15.05 1.20 2.30
N SER A 16 14.39 0.36 3.10
CA SER A 16 14.81 -1.03 3.34
C SER A 16 13.79 -2.00 2.76
N LEU A 17 14.24 -2.92 1.91
CA LEU A 17 13.38 -3.91 1.23
C LEU A 17 13.83 -5.33 1.54
N PHE A 18 12.90 -6.20 1.96
CA PHE A 18 13.18 -7.63 2.16
C PHE A 18 12.03 -8.49 1.64
N MET A 19 12.30 -9.38 0.66
CA MET A 19 11.25 -10.17 -0.02
C MET A 19 10.09 -9.31 -0.56
N THR A 20 10.39 -8.09 -1.01
CA THR A 20 9.38 -7.13 -1.44
C THR A 20 9.46 -6.94 -2.95
N THR A 21 8.29 -6.86 -3.59
CA THR A 21 8.16 -6.49 -5.00
C THR A 21 7.66 -5.05 -5.08
N VAL A 22 8.43 -4.18 -5.74
CA VAL A 22 8.02 -2.81 -6.07
C VAL A 22 7.93 -2.73 -7.59
N MET A 23 6.76 -2.37 -8.12
CA MET A 23 6.56 -2.20 -9.56
C MET A 23 7.04 -0.81 -10.04
N ASP A 24 7.05 -0.62 -11.35
CA ASP A 24 7.65 0.52 -12.04
C ASP A 24 7.14 1.90 -11.56
N ASN A 25 8.02 2.89 -11.64
CA ASN A 25 7.77 4.31 -11.39
C ASN A 25 7.23 4.62 -9.99
N SER A 26 7.51 3.75 -9.03
CA SER A 26 7.13 3.94 -7.64
C SER A 26 8.22 4.64 -6.84
N MET A 27 7.85 5.21 -5.70
CA MET A 27 8.78 5.90 -4.81
C MET A 27 8.55 5.42 -3.39
N VAL A 28 9.60 4.89 -2.76
CA VAL A 28 9.58 4.48 -1.35
C VAL A 28 10.49 5.45 -0.60
N ALA A 29 9.93 6.42 0.11
CA ALA A 29 10.70 7.51 0.72
C ALA A 29 11.58 7.06 1.91
N GLN A 30 12.33 8.00 2.49
CA GLN A 30 13.39 7.70 3.46
C GLN A 30 12.85 6.98 4.70
N ASN A 31 13.69 6.18 5.34
CA ASN A 31 13.38 5.46 6.59
C ASN A 31 12.16 4.51 6.52
N THR A 32 11.67 4.19 5.32
CA THR A 32 10.57 3.26 5.12
C THR A 32 11.09 1.83 5.06
N CYS A 33 10.42 0.93 5.76
CA CYS A 33 10.75 -0.50 5.79
C CYS A 33 9.61 -1.32 5.19
N LEU A 34 9.91 -2.07 4.12
CA LEU A 34 8.96 -2.94 3.44
C LEU A 34 9.48 -4.38 3.45
N GLN A 35 8.77 -5.25 4.15
CA GLN A 35 9.09 -6.67 4.23
C GLN A 35 7.92 -7.52 3.74
N MET A 36 8.18 -8.46 2.83
CA MET A 36 7.15 -9.31 2.21
C MET A 36 5.97 -8.51 1.65
N CYS A 37 6.25 -7.33 1.10
CA CYS A 37 5.23 -6.44 0.56
C CYS A 37 5.13 -6.54 -0.97
N VAL A 38 3.98 -6.12 -1.50
CA VAL A 38 3.79 -5.89 -2.94
C VAL A 38 3.33 -4.45 -3.12
N VAL A 39 4.04 -3.67 -3.93
CA VAL A 39 3.73 -2.27 -4.20
C VAL A 39 3.48 -2.09 -5.69
N GLY A 40 2.29 -1.61 -6.04
CA GLY A 40 1.87 -1.34 -7.41
C GLY A 40 2.67 -0.20 -8.07
N ARG A 41 2.41 -0.01 -9.36
CA ARG A 41 3.06 1.01 -10.22
C ARG A 41 2.65 2.42 -9.82
N ASN A 42 3.52 3.40 -10.09
CA ASN A 42 3.23 4.83 -9.89
C ASN A 42 2.85 5.18 -8.44
N THR A 43 3.22 4.34 -7.47
CA THR A 43 2.82 4.47 -6.07
C THR A 43 3.89 5.20 -5.28
N PHE A 44 3.46 6.17 -4.48
CA PHE A 44 4.32 6.89 -3.54
C PHE A 44 4.06 6.41 -2.11
N ILE A 45 5.11 6.00 -1.41
CA ILE A 45 5.09 5.67 0.02
C ILE A 45 5.94 6.68 0.78
N GLY A 46 5.28 7.47 1.63
CA GLY A 46 5.89 8.54 2.42
C GLY A 46 6.92 8.04 3.43
N ALA A 47 7.71 8.98 3.94
CA ALA A 47 8.89 8.68 4.76
C ALA A 47 8.50 8.09 6.11
N GLY A 48 9.29 7.14 6.61
CA GLY A 48 9.07 6.51 7.92
C GLY A 48 7.79 5.68 8.00
N THR A 49 7.17 5.35 6.87
CA THR A 49 6.05 4.42 6.82
C THR A 49 6.57 3.00 7.04
N THR A 50 5.85 2.20 7.83
CA THR A 50 6.26 0.85 8.20
C THR A 50 5.13 -0.13 7.93
N PHE A 51 5.44 -1.18 7.19
CA PHE A 51 4.56 -2.34 7.04
C PHE A 51 5.04 -3.40 8.02
N THR A 52 4.22 -3.72 9.01
CA THR A 52 4.50 -4.84 9.91
C THR A 52 4.14 -6.13 9.21
N ASP A 53 4.84 -7.19 9.56
CA ASP A 53 4.76 -8.47 8.88
C ASP A 53 4.52 -9.64 9.83
N TYR A 54 4.49 -9.39 11.13
CA TYR A 54 4.35 -10.39 12.19
C TYR A 54 3.37 -9.93 13.26
N ASN A 55 2.58 -10.86 13.79
CA ASN A 55 1.72 -10.61 14.94
C ASN A 55 2.52 -10.86 16.23
N LEU A 56 2.61 -9.86 17.11
CA LEU A 56 3.32 -9.98 18.39
C LEU A 56 2.76 -11.08 19.29
N ILE A 57 1.45 -11.32 19.19
CA ILE A 57 0.78 -12.50 19.77
C ILE A 57 0.67 -13.54 18.66
N PRO A 58 1.01 -14.82 18.89
CA PRO A 58 1.10 -15.85 17.84
C PRO A 58 -0.30 -16.29 17.37
N THR A 59 -1.02 -15.39 16.73
CA THR A 59 -2.29 -15.63 16.05
C THR A 59 -2.05 -15.73 14.54
N PRO A 60 -2.77 -16.62 13.83
CA PRO A 60 -2.63 -16.73 12.38
C PRO A 60 -2.86 -15.39 11.68
N ILE A 61 -1.92 -14.97 10.83
CA ILE A 61 -2.13 -13.83 9.93
C ILE A 61 -3.24 -14.22 8.95
N ARG A 62 -4.18 -13.30 8.72
CA ARG A 62 -5.26 -13.48 7.73
C ARG A 62 -5.12 -12.45 6.63
N ALA A 63 -5.26 -12.89 5.38
CA ALA A 63 -5.25 -12.05 4.18
C ALA A 63 -6.58 -12.20 3.44
N ARG A 64 -6.92 -11.20 2.61
CA ARG A 64 -8.06 -11.31 1.72
C ARG A 64 -7.69 -12.16 0.50
N ASP A 65 -8.52 -13.16 0.18
CA ASP A 65 -8.35 -14.01 -1.00
C ASP A 65 -8.97 -13.38 -2.26
N GLY A 66 -8.89 -14.10 -3.39
CA GLY A 66 -9.43 -13.65 -4.69
C GLY A 66 -10.96 -13.53 -4.70
N GLU A 67 -11.64 -14.19 -3.74
CA GLU A 67 -13.08 -14.14 -3.51
C GLU A 67 -13.48 -13.04 -2.50
N GLY A 68 -12.52 -12.22 -2.07
CA GLY A 68 -12.77 -11.13 -1.14
C GLY A 68 -12.95 -11.56 0.31
N GLN A 69 -12.68 -12.82 0.67
CA GLN A 69 -12.85 -13.36 2.01
C GLN A 69 -11.55 -13.27 2.82
N LEU A 70 -11.66 -12.88 4.09
CA LEU A 70 -10.51 -12.85 4.99
C LEU A 70 -10.22 -14.28 5.48
N ARG A 71 -9.09 -14.88 5.11
CA ARG A 71 -8.73 -16.28 5.44
C ARG A 71 -7.29 -16.39 5.94
N PRO A 72 -6.92 -17.46 6.67
CA PRO A 72 -5.53 -17.68 7.07
C PRO A 72 -4.60 -17.60 5.86
N SER A 73 -3.52 -16.82 5.98
CA SER A 73 -2.58 -16.53 4.90
C SER A 73 -1.63 -17.69 4.58
N ASN A 74 -1.68 -18.76 5.38
CA ASN A 74 -0.76 -19.89 5.37
C ASN A 74 0.72 -19.47 5.48
N ARG A 75 1.00 -18.32 6.12
CA ARG A 75 2.35 -17.82 6.39
C ARG A 75 2.43 -17.23 7.80
N PRO A 76 3.51 -17.50 8.55
CA PRO A 76 3.74 -16.88 9.86
C PRO A 76 4.15 -15.41 9.75
N VAL A 77 4.65 -15.00 8.58
CA VAL A 77 5.11 -13.64 8.27
C VAL A 77 4.55 -13.22 6.91
N MET A 78 3.96 -12.03 6.84
CA MET A 78 3.42 -11.45 5.61
C MET A 78 3.23 -9.93 5.78
N GLY A 79 3.85 -9.14 4.91
CA GLY A 79 3.66 -7.69 4.85
C GLY A 79 2.29 -7.30 4.28
N GLY A 80 2.21 -6.13 3.66
CA GLY A 80 0.99 -5.65 3.01
C GLY A 80 1.07 -5.59 1.49
N CYS A 81 -0.07 -5.33 0.87
CA CYS A 81 -0.14 -4.99 -0.55
C CYS A 81 -0.69 -3.57 -0.74
N VAL A 82 -0.06 -2.83 -1.63
CA VAL A 82 -0.47 -1.49 -2.03
C VAL A 82 -0.74 -1.53 -3.53
N GLY A 83 -1.91 -1.05 -3.93
CA GLY A 83 -2.32 -0.96 -5.32
C GLY A 83 -1.48 0.02 -6.15
N HIS A 84 -1.97 0.27 -7.35
CA HIS A 84 -1.35 1.19 -8.30
C HIS A 84 -1.74 2.64 -8.01
N ASN A 85 -0.87 3.59 -8.35
CA ASN A 85 -1.12 5.02 -8.23
C ASN A 85 -1.58 5.47 -6.83
N CYS A 86 -1.14 4.78 -5.77
CA CYS A 86 -1.44 5.17 -4.41
C CYS A 86 -0.53 6.32 -3.95
N ARG A 87 -1.00 7.15 -3.01
CA ARG A 87 -0.22 8.20 -2.36
C ARG A 87 -0.32 8.06 -0.84
N LEU A 88 0.66 7.40 -0.24
CA LEU A 88 0.67 7.17 1.20
C LEU A 88 1.52 8.24 1.88
N GLY A 89 0.94 8.96 2.84
CA GLY A 89 1.63 9.95 3.65
C GLY A 89 2.74 9.36 4.52
N SER A 90 3.53 10.24 5.11
CA SER A 90 4.66 9.85 5.97
C SER A 90 4.21 9.29 7.32
N GLY A 91 4.88 8.25 7.80
CA GLY A 91 4.74 7.75 9.17
C GLY A 91 3.54 6.83 9.40
N LEU A 92 2.93 6.28 8.36
CA LEU A 92 1.87 5.27 8.49
C LEU A 92 2.42 3.96 9.05
N ILE A 93 1.59 3.25 9.83
CA ILE A 93 1.87 1.90 10.32
C ILE A 93 0.80 0.98 9.74
N VAL A 94 1.18 0.08 8.85
CA VAL A 94 0.26 -0.85 8.20
C VAL A 94 0.41 -2.23 8.84
N PHE A 95 -0.69 -2.80 9.31
CA PHE A 95 -0.71 -4.11 9.96
C PHE A 95 -0.48 -5.25 8.94
N PRO A 96 -0.11 -6.46 9.41
CA PRO A 96 0.23 -7.55 8.51
C PRO A 96 -0.95 -7.93 7.61
N ALA A 97 -0.64 -8.29 6.37
CA ALA A 97 -1.60 -8.73 5.36
C ALA A 97 -2.78 -7.76 5.13
N ARG A 98 -2.53 -6.45 5.20
CA ARG A 98 -3.50 -5.42 4.80
C ARG A 98 -3.29 -4.99 3.36
N MET A 99 -4.42 -4.76 2.68
CA MET A 99 -4.49 -4.28 1.32
C MET A 99 -4.90 -2.80 1.30
N ILE A 100 -4.16 -2.00 0.55
CA ILE A 100 -4.55 -0.64 0.18
C ILE A 100 -4.87 -0.67 -1.30
N GLU A 101 -6.12 -0.37 -1.65
CA GLU A 101 -6.59 -0.40 -3.03
C GLU A 101 -5.87 0.63 -3.92
N SER A 102 -5.82 0.37 -5.22
CA SER A 102 -5.31 1.32 -6.21
C SER A 102 -6.01 2.68 -6.12
N ASP A 103 -5.29 3.73 -6.50
CA ASP A 103 -5.72 5.13 -6.47
C ASP A 103 -6.05 5.67 -5.07
N VAL A 104 -5.74 4.92 -4.00
CA VAL A 104 -5.91 5.42 -2.64
C VAL A 104 -4.80 6.40 -2.25
N VAL A 105 -5.21 7.59 -1.83
CA VAL A 105 -4.46 8.55 -1.01
C VAL A 105 -4.77 8.35 0.47
N LEU A 106 -3.73 8.28 1.30
CA LEU A 106 -3.84 8.27 2.76
C LEU A 106 -2.96 9.37 3.36
N VAL A 107 -3.54 10.22 4.18
CA VAL A 107 -2.84 11.21 4.99
C VAL A 107 -2.65 10.62 6.39
N ALA A 108 -1.43 10.73 6.92
CA ALA A 108 -1.13 10.32 8.29
C ALA A 108 -1.71 11.34 9.31
N SER A 109 -3.04 11.51 9.31
CA SER A 109 -3.76 12.20 10.36
C SER A 109 -3.64 11.41 11.68
N ARG A 110 -3.87 12.06 12.83
CA ARG A 110 -3.68 11.42 14.14
C ARG A 110 -4.52 10.15 14.31
N GLU A 111 -5.70 10.09 13.70
CA GLU A 111 -6.61 8.95 13.81
C GLU A 111 -6.35 7.86 12.76
N GLN A 112 -5.83 8.21 11.59
CA GLN A 112 -5.62 7.28 10.47
C GLN A 112 -4.15 6.86 10.27
N ARG A 113 -3.30 7.08 11.27
CA ARG A 113 -1.88 6.67 11.21
C ARG A 113 -1.68 5.15 11.21
N ILE A 114 -2.63 4.39 11.78
CA ILE A 114 -2.53 2.94 11.98
C ILE A 114 -3.58 2.24 11.12
N ILE A 115 -3.13 1.52 10.09
CA ILE A 115 -3.99 0.81 9.14
C ILE A 115 -4.14 -0.65 9.58
N GLN A 116 -5.26 -0.96 10.25
CA GLN A 116 -5.56 -2.29 10.81
C GLN A 116 -6.47 -3.16 9.95
N ARG A 117 -7.02 -2.58 8.89
CA ARG A 117 -7.96 -3.20 7.94
C ARG A 117 -7.61 -2.79 6.52
N ASP A 118 -8.16 -3.52 5.55
CA ASP A 118 -8.02 -3.12 4.16
C ASP A 118 -8.69 -1.76 3.93
N VAL A 119 -8.16 -1.01 2.97
CA VAL A 119 -8.60 0.34 2.63
C VAL A 119 -9.07 0.35 1.19
N SER A 120 -10.33 0.71 0.97
CA SER A 120 -10.88 0.84 -0.37
C SER A 120 -10.72 2.26 -0.93
N TYR A 121 -10.89 2.40 -2.25
CA TYR A 121 -10.84 3.69 -2.93
C TYR A 121 -11.81 4.73 -2.32
N GLU A 122 -13.01 4.31 -1.93
CA GLU A 122 -14.04 5.19 -1.34
C GLU A 122 -13.62 5.77 0.02
N GLU A 123 -12.68 5.12 0.70
CA GLU A 123 -12.14 5.54 2.00
C GLU A 123 -10.93 6.45 1.86
N SER A 124 -10.56 6.79 0.64
CA SER A 124 -9.37 7.59 0.38
C SER A 124 -9.53 9.04 0.82
N ASP A 125 -8.46 9.58 1.40
CA ASP A 125 -8.46 10.93 1.94
C ASP A 125 -8.57 12.04 0.89
N HIS A 126 -8.24 11.77 -0.38
CA HIS A 126 -8.33 12.81 -1.40
C HIS A 126 -9.78 13.29 -1.62
N HIS A 127 -10.79 12.48 -1.31
CA HIS A 127 -12.21 12.83 -1.48
C HIS A 127 -12.64 14.11 -0.76
N TRP A 128 -12.02 14.41 0.40
CA TRP A 128 -12.34 15.59 1.19
C TRP A 128 -11.34 16.75 0.99
N MET A 129 -10.28 16.56 0.20
CA MET A 129 -9.28 17.60 -0.06
C MET A 129 -9.78 18.63 -1.08
N LYS A 130 -9.44 19.91 -0.86
CA LYS A 130 -9.82 21.01 -1.77
C LYS A 130 -9.43 20.77 -3.23
N ALA A 131 -8.27 20.16 -3.47
CA ALA A 131 -7.75 19.80 -4.79
C ALA A 131 -7.80 18.28 -5.04
N GLY A 132 -8.67 17.57 -4.33
CA GLY A 132 -8.79 16.11 -4.38
C GLY A 132 -9.07 15.56 -5.78
N SER A 133 -9.86 16.30 -6.56
CA SER A 133 -10.21 15.95 -7.95
C SER A 133 -9.03 15.88 -8.91
N LEU A 134 -7.86 16.41 -8.54
CA LEU A 134 -6.63 16.27 -9.30
C LEU A 134 -6.04 14.86 -9.20
N HIS A 135 -6.33 14.13 -8.13
CA HIS A 135 -5.97 12.72 -8.01
C HIS A 135 -7.04 11.87 -8.68
N ARG A 136 -6.80 11.48 -9.92
CA ARG A 136 -7.76 10.70 -10.73
C ARG A 136 -7.69 9.21 -10.38
N ARG A 137 -8.84 8.55 -10.47
CA ARG A 137 -8.96 7.09 -10.46
C ARG A 137 -8.51 6.54 -11.80
N LEU A 138 -7.34 5.89 -11.84
CA LEU A 138 -6.74 5.31 -13.05
C LEU A 138 -6.94 3.79 -13.15
N TYR A 139 -7.29 3.14 -12.04
CA TYR A 139 -7.44 1.70 -11.92
C TYR A 139 -8.82 1.37 -11.32
N PRO A 140 -9.91 1.63 -12.07
CA PRO A 140 -11.26 1.27 -11.62
C PRO A 140 -11.42 -0.25 -11.53
N ARG A 141 -12.35 -0.68 -10.68
CA ARG A 141 -12.73 -2.09 -10.57
C ARG A 141 -13.48 -2.52 -11.83
N ARG A 142 -13.51 -3.82 -12.07
CA ARG A 142 -14.26 -4.40 -13.19
C ARG A 142 -15.74 -3.97 -13.12
N GLY A 143 -16.19 -3.26 -14.16
CA GLY A 143 -17.57 -2.77 -14.27
C GLY A 143 -17.77 -1.30 -13.86
N GLU A 144 -16.74 -0.64 -13.33
CA GLU A 144 -16.74 0.80 -13.13
C GLU A 144 -16.19 1.52 -14.38
N THR A 145 -16.62 2.76 -14.61
CA THR A 145 -16.23 3.53 -15.81
C THR A 145 -14.75 3.91 -15.76
N GLU A 146 -13.99 3.52 -16.78
CA GLU A 146 -12.64 4.06 -17.02
C GLU A 146 -12.76 5.51 -17.48
N VAL A 147 -12.07 6.42 -16.79
CA VAL A 147 -11.86 7.77 -17.31
C VAL A 147 -10.81 7.65 -18.40
N GLU A 148 -11.19 7.83 -19.67
CA GLU A 148 -10.22 7.89 -20.76
C GLU A 148 -9.14 8.95 -20.43
N SER A 149 -7.91 8.49 -20.26
CA SER A 149 -6.72 9.34 -20.21
C SER A 149 -6.01 9.20 -21.55
N TRP A 150 -6.15 10.22 -22.39
CA TRP A 150 -5.41 10.40 -23.63
C TRP A 150 -4.02 10.99 -23.37
#